data_AF-A0A0W1ADG7-F1
#
_entry.id   AF-A0A0W1ADG7-F1
#
_cell.length_a   1.000
_cell.length_b   1.000
_cell.length_c   1.000
_cell.angle_alpha   90.00
_cell.angle_beta   90.00
_cell.angle_gamma   90.00
#
_symmetry.space_group_name_H-M   'P 1'
#
loop_
_entity.id
_entity.type
_entity.pdbx_description
1 polymer ?
#
loop_
_entity_poly.entity_id
_entity_poly.type
_entity_poly.pdbx_seq_one_letter_code
_entity_poly.pdbx_strand_id
1 'polypeptide(L)'
;MSSIFNMFGPSPIKPIEQHMRKAHQCAKQLYPFFEAVLEKDWDTAKKIKDKLISYEKEADLIKRDLRLHLPTGLFLPVARTDILELLSAQDKIANKAEDIAGLIVSREMTIPKKLVPSFMPFLNRCLDASKQACTAINELDELLETGFRGNEVKVVEDMILKLDEIEHDSDEKLADIRHKIFELEKDLPTIEIIFLYKTVQWIGELADHAQTVGGRLQILIAR
;
A
#
# COMPACT_ATOMS: atom_id res chain seq x y z
N MET A 1 -40.71 14.28 9.55
CA MET A 1 -40.06 14.90 8.38
C MET A 1 -38.62 15.22 8.74
N SER A 2 -37.79 14.18 8.79
CA SER A 2 -36.37 14.34 9.16
C SER A 2 -35.61 14.70 7.90
N SER A 3 -35.02 15.90 7.96
CA SER A 3 -34.40 16.63 6.86
C SER A 3 -33.36 15.80 6.11
N ILE A 4 -33.53 15.72 4.79
CA ILE A 4 -32.57 15.18 3.80
C ILE A 4 -31.18 15.83 3.95
N PHE A 5 -31.09 16.99 4.60
CA PHE A 5 -29.84 17.71 4.82
C PHE A 5 -28.96 17.20 5.98
N ASN A 6 -29.49 16.45 6.94
CA ASN A 6 -28.64 15.79 7.96
C ASN A 6 -27.95 14.52 7.43
N MET A 7 -28.15 14.19 6.15
CA MET A 7 -27.53 13.05 5.47
C MET A 7 -26.26 13.42 4.71
N PHE A 8 -25.92 14.71 4.62
CA PHE A 8 -24.58 15.19 4.27
C PHE A 8 -23.73 15.30 5.53
N GLY A 9 -23.66 14.18 6.27
CA GLY A 9 -22.61 13.93 7.26
C GLY A 9 -21.22 13.88 6.59
N PRO A 10 -20.14 13.58 7.35
CA PRO A 10 -18.76 13.77 6.92
C PRO A 10 -18.53 13.23 5.50
N SER A 11 -17.80 13.99 4.68
CA SER A 11 -17.44 13.72 3.28
C SER A 11 -17.58 12.25 2.84
N PRO A 12 -18.30 11.94 1.74
CA PRO A 12 -18.61 10.57 1.31
C PRO A 12 -17.37 9.71 0.99
N ILE A 13 -16.21 10.34 0.89
CA ILE A 13 -14.90 9.72 0.65
C ILE A 13 -14.05 9.57 1.93
N LYS A 14 -14.46 10.12 3.07
CA LYS A 14 -13.70 9.99 4.32
C LYS A 14 -13.36 8.54 4.66
N PRO A 15 -14.27 7.57 4.44
CA PRO A 15 -13.94 6.16 4.59
C PRO A 15 -12.80 5.67 3.67
N ILE A 16 -12.66 6.21 2.44
CA ILE A 16 -11.56 5.90 1.52
C ILE A 16 -10.22 6.41 2.08
N GLU A 17 -10.17 7.63 2.60
CA GLU A 17 -8.98 8.17 3.26
C GLU A 17 -8.60 7.35 4.49
N GLN A 18 -9.58 7.03 5.34
CA GLN A 18 -9.36 6.23 6.54
C GLN A 18 -8.83 4.84 6.20
N HIS A 19 -9.41 4.20 5.18
CA HIS A 19 -8.96 2.91 4.68
C HIS A 19 -7.52 3.00 4.16
N MET A 20 -7.20 3.96 3.31
CA MET A 20 -5.84 4.12 2.77
C MET A 20 -4.80 4.40 3.86
N ARG A 21 -5.14 5.24 4.85
CA ARG A 21 -4.28 5.48 6.02
C ARG A 21 -4.02 4.19 6.78
N LYS A 22 -5.05 3.35 6.97
CA LYS A 22 -4.91 2.06 7.64
C LYS A 22 -4.05 1.08 6.83
N ALA A 23 -4.27 1.00 5.53
CA ALA A 23 -3.47 0.17 4.63
C ALA A 23 -1.99 0.58 4.64
N HIS A 24 -1.69 1.88 4.61
CA HIS A 24 -0.33 2.38 4.75
C HIS A 24 0.26 2.10 6.14
N GLN A 25 -0.51 2.26 7.22
CA GLN A 25 -0.07 1.91 8.58
C GLN A 25 0.32 0.44 8.70
N CYS A 26 -0.45 -0.44 8.05
CA CYS A 26 -0.14 -1.86 7.90
C CYS A 26 1.20 -2.04 7.19
N ALA A 27 1.33 -1.60 5.94
CA ALA A 27 2.56 -1.74 5.15
C ALA A 27 3.80 -1.17 5.88
N LYS A 28 3.68 -0.01 6.53
CA LYS A 28 4.75 0.62 7.29
C LYS A 28 5.32 -0.27 8.40
N GLN A 29 4.55 -1.22 8.96
CA GLN A 29 5.07 -2.16 9.95
C GLN A 29 6.10 -3.14 9.37
N LEU A 30 6.17 -3.30 8.04
CA LEU A 30 7.21 -4.13 7.43
C LEU A 30 8.62 -3.63 7.72
N TYR A 31 8.83 -2.32 7.90
CA TYR A 31 10.15 -1.79 8.22
C TYR A 31 10.67 -2.32 9.57
N PRO A 32 10.02 -2.08 10.71
CA PRO A 32 10.47 -2.64 12.00
C PRO A 32 10.36 -4.16 12.05
N PHE A 33 9.46 -4.77 11.28
CA PHE A 33 9.40 -6.22 11.13
C PHE A 33 10.70 -6.78 10.53
N PHE A 34 11.18 -6.20 9.42
CA PHE A 34 12.42 -6.63 8.79
C PHE A 34 13.65 -6.27 9.62
N GLU A 35 13.64 -5.19 10.40
CA GLU A 35 14.69 -4.94 11.41
C GLU A 35 14.80 -6.11 12.40
N ALA A 36 13.67 -6.58 12.96
CA ALA A 36 13.66 -7.73 13.86
C ALA A 36 14.11 -9.03 13.17
N VAL A 37 13.69 -9.26 11.91
CA VAL A 37 14.10 -10.44 11.12
C VAL A 37 15.62 -10.44 10.86
N LEU A 38 16.21 -9.29 10.56
CA LEU A 38 17.64 -9.14 10.30
C LEU A 38 18.49 -9.43 11.56
N GLU A 39 17.99 -9.03 12.74
CA GLU A 39 18.60 -9.35 14.04
C GLU A 39 18.23 -10.75 14.55
N LYS A 40 17.39 -11.50 13.82
CA LYS A 40 16.83 -12.81 14.21
C LYS A 40 16.04 -12.77 15.53
N ASP A 41 15.49 -11.62 15.89
CA ASP A 41 14.58 -11.47 17.01
C ASP A 41 13.16 -11.90 16.60
N TRP A 42 12.95 -13.22 16.60
CA TRP A 42 11.69 -13.82 16.19
C TRP A 42 10.53 -13.51 17.12
N ASP A 43 10.79 -13.23 18.40
CA ASP A 43 9.74 -12.85 19.35
C ASP A 43 9.19 -11.46 19.02
N THR A 44 10.07 -10.51 18.71
CA THR A 44 9.66 -9.19 18.23
C THR A 44 9.02 -9.28 16.85
N ALA A 45 9.58 -10.06 15.91
CA ALA A 45 9.00 -10.23 14.58
C ALA A 45 7.58 -10.82 14.63
N LYS A 46 7.31 -11.80 15.52
CA LYS A 46 5.98 -12.38 15.74
C LYS A 46 5.00 -11.34 16.31
N LYS A 47 5.41 -10.53 17.29
CA LYS A 47 4.58 -9.43 17.83
C LYS A 47 4.22 -8.38 16.77
N ILE A 48 5.18 -8.03 15.90
CA ILE A 48 4.93 -7.08 14.81
C ILE A 48 4.01 -7.70 13.75
N LYS A 49 4.16 -8.99 13.45
CA LYS A 49 3.21 -9.72 12.60
C LYS A 49 1.78 -9.68 13.16
N ASP A 50 1.59 -9.90 14.46
CA ASP A 50 0.25 -9.81 15.05
C ASP A 50 -0.35 -8.39 14.91
N LYS A 51 0.50 -7.36 14.97
CA LYS A 51 0.10 -5.98 14.71
C LYS A 51 -0.27 -5.72 13.24
N LEU A 52 0.46 -6.32 12.29
CA LEU A 52 0.09 -6.31 10.86
C LEU A 52 -1.31 -6.90 10.65
N ILE A 53 -1.57 -8.09 11.23
CA ILE A 53 -2.88 -8.75 11.17
C ILE A 53 -3.97 -7.85 11.77
N SER A 54 -3.69 -7.15 12.87
CA SER A 54 -4.65 -6.20 13.46
C SER A 54 -4.97 -5.04 12.51
N TYR A 55 -3.95 -4.46 11.87
CA TYR A 55 -4.16 -3.35 10.94
C TYR A 55 -4.88 -3.77 9.66
N GLU A 56 -4.57 -4.94 9.11
CA GLU A 56 -5.32 -5.51 7.98
C GLU A 56 -6.80 -5.68 8.35
N LYS A 57 -7.10 -6.32 9.49
CA LYS A 57 -8.49 -6.51 9.94
C LYS A 57 -9.24 -5.19 10.12
N GLU A 58 -8.58 -4.18 10.66
CA GLU A 58 -9.15 -2.84 10.78
C GLU A 58 -9.44 -2.21 9.40
N ALA A 59 -8.53 -2.37 8.43
CA ALA A 59 -8.77 -1.91 7.05
C ALA A 59 -9.96 -2.65 6.43
N ASP A 60 -10.01 -3.97 6.60
CA ASP A 60 -11.03 -4.83 6.03
C ASP A 60 -12.44 -4.52 6.59
N LEU A 61 -12.51 -4.13 7.88
CA LEU A 61 -13.73 -3.60 8.50
C LEU A 61 -14.20 -2.29 7.84
N ILE A 62 -13.29 -1.35 7.59
CA ILE A 62 -13.61 -0.07 6.91
C ILE A 62 -14.08 -0.35 5.48
N LYS A 63 -13.39 -1.23 4.75
CA LYS A 63 -13.74 -1.64 3.39
C LYS A 63 -15.13 -2.27 3.34
N ARG A 64 -15.45 -3.16 4.28
CA ARG A 64 -16.78 -3.78 4.38
C ARG A 64 -17.86 -2.75 4.65
N ASP A 65 -17.64 -1.87 5.63
CA ASP A 65 -18.58 -0.81 5.98
C ASP A 65 -18.87 0.11 4.79
N LEU A 66 -17.82 0.53 4.09
CA LEU A 66 -17.91 1.34 2.89
C LEU A 66 -18.74 0.63 1.80
N ARG A 67 -18.47 -0.65 1.51
CA ARG A 67 -19.23 -1.41 0.50
C ARG A 67 -20.73 -1.52 0.82
N LEU A 68 -21.09 -1.63 2.10
CA LEU A 68 -22.47 -1.74 2.56
C LEU A 68 -23.23 -0.41 2.51
N HIS A 69 -22.54 0.69 2.82
CA HIS A 69 -23.16 2.00 2.98
C HIS A 69 -22.94 2.96 1.80
N LEU A 70 -22.11 2.60 0.81
CA LEU A 70 -21.85 3.46 -0.36
C LEU A 70 -23.13 3.66 -1.20
N PRO A 71 -23.66 4.89 -1.25
CA PRO A 71 -24.92 5.18 -1.94
C PRO A 71 -24.80 4.91 -3.46
N THR A 72 -25.93 4.51 -4.06
CA THR A 72 -26.06 4.22 -5.50
C THR A 72 -26.68 5.37 -6.30
N GLY A 73 -26.89 6.54 -5.69
CA GLY A 73 -27.75 7.62 -6.20
C GLY A 73 -27.08 8.75 -6.97
N LEU A 74 -27.93 9.60 -7.58
CA LEU A 74 -27.66 10.72 -8.50
C LEU A 74 -26.75 11.86 -7.97
N PHE A 75 -26.29 11.80 -6.71
CA PHE A 75 -25.64 12.92 -6.01
C PHE A 75 -24.17 12.66 -5.64
N LEU A 76 -23.59 11.52 -6.02
CA LEU A 76 -22.15 11.31 -5.88
C LEU A 76 -21.44 11.99 -7.07
N PRO A 77 -20.46 12.88 -6.84
CA PRO A 77 -19.76 13.58 -7.93
C PRO A 77 -18.86 12.65 -8.76
N VAL A 78 -18.70 11.39 -8.32
CA VAL A 78 -17.88 10.35 -8.95
C VAL A 78 -18.68 9.06 -9.10
N ALA A 79 -18.26 8.20 -10.03
CA ALA A 79 -18.91 6.91 -10.23
C ALA A 79 -18.66 5.97 -9.05
N ARG A 80 -19.70 5.28 -8.59
CA ARG A 80 -19.61 4.26 -7.54
C ARG A 80 -18.59 3.16 -7.88
N THR A 81 -18.52 2.78 -9.16
CA THR A 81 -17.56 1.77 -9.66
C THR A 81 -16.13 2.20 -9.39
N ASP A 82 -15.78 3.45 -9.69
CA ASP A 82 -14.42 3.95 -9.59
C ASP A 82 -13.97 4.02 -8.13
N ILE A 83 -14.88 4.39 -7.22
CA ILE A 83 -14.64 4.35 -5.77
C ILE A 83 -14.39 2.91 -5.28
N LEU A 84 -15.16 1.94 -5.76
CA LEU A 84 -14.99 0.53 -5.36
C LEU A 84 -13.70 -0.07 -5.94
N GLU A 85 -13.30 0.32 -7.15
CA GLU A 85 -12.04 -0.08 -7.76
C GLU A 85 -10.84 0.52 -7.04
N LEU A 86 -10.93 1.81 -6.68
CA LEU A 86 -9.95 2.48 -5.85
C LEU A 86 -9.79 1.79 -4.48
N LEU A 87 -10.90 1.53 -3.79
CA LEU A 87 -10.90 0.80 -2.52
C LEU A 87 -10.25 -0.58 -2.66
N SER A 88 -10.56 -1.30 -3.74
CA SER A 88 -9.96 -2.61 -4.00
C SER A 88 -8.46 -2.54 -4.28
N ALA A 89 -7.95 -1.45 -4.83
CA ALA A 89 -6.53 -1.26 -5.05
C ALA A 89 -5.80 -0.98 -3.73
N GLN A 90 -6.37 -0.12 -2.87
CA GLN A 90 -5.81 0.20 -1.54
C GLN A 90 -5.71 -1.05 -0.66
N ASP A 91 -6.73 -1.91 -0.71
CA ASP A 91 -6.84 -3.12 0.11
C ASP A 91 -5.67 -4.09 -0.12
N LYS A 92 -5.25 -4.21 -1.37
CA LYS A 92 -4.13 -5.08 -1.76
C LYS A 92 -2.82 -4.71 -1.06
N ILE A 93 -2.62 -3.43 -0.67
CA ILE A 93 -1.43 -2.99 0.05
C ILE A 93 -1.37 -3.63 1.44
N ALA A 94 -2.48 -3.61 2.19
CA ALA A 94 -2.56 -4.20 3.53
C ALA A 94 -2.42 -5.73 3.46
N ASN A 95 -3.16 -6.37 2.55
CA ASN A 95 -3.15 -7.83 2.37
C ASN A 95 -1.73 -8.31 2.02
N LYS A 96 -1.05 -7.60 1.10
CA LYS A 96 0.32 -7.94 0.71
C LYS A 96 1.30 -7.84 1.87
N ALA A 97 1.16 -6.82 2.72
CA ALA A 97 2.02 -6.66 3.89
C ALA A 97 1.82 -7.80 4.91
N GLU A 98 0.57 -8.20 5.17
CA GLU A 98 0.28 -9.36 6.00
C GLU A 98 0.85 -10.66 5.39
N ASP A 99 0.63 -10.89 4.09
CA ASP A 99 1.14 -12.07 3.37
C ASP A 99 2.67 -12.20 3.49
N ILE A 100 3.40 -11.09 3.30
CA ILE A 100 4.86 -11.05 3.43
C ILE A 100 5.29 -11.48 4.83
N ALA A 101 4.73 -10.85 5.88
CA ALA A 101 5.10 -11.18 7.25
C ALA A 101 4.69 -12.61 7.64
N GLY A 102 3.52 -13.06 7.15
CA GLY A 102 3.04 -14.42 7.29
C GLY A 102 4.04 -15.44 6.75
N LEU A 103 4.49 -15.23 5.51
CA LEU A 103 5.47 -16.09 4.84
C LEU A 103 6.80 -16.11 5.58
N ILE A 104 7.36 -14.94 5.90
CA ILE A 104 8.68 -14.81 6.55
C ILE A 104 8.69 -15.51 7.91
N VAL A 105 7.67 -15.27 8.76
CA VAL A 105 7.58 -15.91 10.09
C VAL A 105 7.34 -17.41 9.98
N SER A 106 6.52 -17.87 9.03
CA SER A 106 6.18 -19.31 8.91
C SER A 106 7.38 -20.20 8.58
N ARG A 107 8.40 -19.62 7.95
CA ARG A 107 9.62 -20.30 7.52
C ARG A 107 10.85 -19.88 8.31
N GLU A 108 10.69 -18.95 9.25
CA GLU A 108 11.78 -18.24 9.92
C GLU A 108 12.88 -17.82 8.92
N MET A 109 12.45 -17.16 7.83
CA MET A 109 13.32 -16.85 6.70
C MET A 109 14.49 -15.96 7.12
N THR A 110 15.71 -16.37 6.76
CA THR A 110 16.92 -15.58 6.98
C THR A 110 17.29 -14.84 5.71
N ILE A 111 17.51 -13.53 5.80
CA ILE A 111 18.04 -12.73 4.70
C ILE A 111 19.57 -12.82 4.74
N PRO A 112 20.25 -13.28 3.67
CA PRO A 112 21.70 -13.33 3.62
C PRO A 112 22.33 -11.96 3.88
N LYS A 113 23.39 -11.91 4.72
CA LYS A 113 24.11 -10.67 5.07
C LYS A 113 24.55 -9.86 3.83
N LYS A 114 24.90 -10.55 2.74
CA LYS A 114 25.28 -9.95 1.46
C LYS A 114 24.16 -9.11 0.81
N LEU A 115 22.88 -9.43 1.08
CA LEU A 115 21.72 -8.70 0.52
C LEU A 115 21.28 -7.51 1.36
N VAL A 116 21.58 -7.50 2.67
CA VAL A 116 21.08 -6.50 3.63
C VAL A 116 21.32 -5.05 3.18
N PRO A 117 22.49 -4.67 2.64
CA PRO A 117 22.73 -3.29 2.19
C PRO A 117 21.79 -2.82 1.08
N SER A 118 21.27 -3.73 0.26
CA SER A 118 20.26 -3.41 -0.78
C SER A 118 18.83 -3.62 -0.30
N PHE A 119 18.61 -4.54 0.64
CA PHE A 119 17.28 -4.98 1.05
C PHE A 119 16.49 -3.87 1.74
N MET A 120 17.06 -3.24 2.77
CA MET A 120 16.34 -2.20 3.52
C MET A 120 16.07 -0.93 2.67
N PRO A 121 17.02 -0.44 1.85
CA PRO A 121 16.73 0.65 0.91
C PRO A 121 15.65 0.31 -0.12
N PHE A 122 15.63 -0.92 -0.63
CA PHE A 122 14.57 -1.40 -1.54
C PHE A 122 13.20 -1.40 -0.84
N LEU A 123 13.11 -2.06 0.33
CA LEU A 123 11.89 -2.06 1.14
C LEU A 123 11.39 -0.64 1.42
N ASN A 124 12.28 0.25 1.87
CA ASN A 124 11.91 1.62 2.18
C ASN A 124 11.34 2.36 0.96
N ARG A 125 11.90 2.15 -0.23
CA ARG A 125 11.39 2.78 -1.46
C ARG A 125 9.99 2.28 -1.83
N CYS A 126 9.72 0.99 -1.67
CA CYS A 126 8.36 0.45 -1.86
C CYS A 126 7.37 1.00 -0.82
N LEU A 127 7.80 1.22 0.43
CA LEU A 127 6.98 1.85 1.47
C LEU A 127 6.75 3.34 1.20
N ASP A 128 7.71 4.04 0.58
CA ASP A 128 7.54 5.42 0.13
C ASP A 128 6.44 5.53 -0.93
N ALA A 129 6.29 4.54 -1.81
CA ALA A 129 5.20 4.51 -2.79
C ALA A 129 3.83 4.44 -2.09
N SER A 130 3.67 3.52 -1.12
CA SER A 130 2.47 3.42 -0.29
C SER A 130 2.17 4.73 0.46
N LYS A 131 3.21 5.39 0.98
CA LYS A 131 3.07 6.69 1.64
C LYS A 131 2.60 7.77 0.67
N GLN A 132 3.19 7.85 -0.52
CA GLN A 132 2.85 8.84 -1.54
C GLN A 132 1.41 8.65 -2.05
N ALA A 133 0.99 7.41 -2.29
CA ALA A 133 -0.41 7.10 -2.60
C ALA A 133 -1.35 7.51 -1.46
N CYS A 134 -0.96 7.32 -0.20
CA CYS A 134 -1.74 7.77 0.95
C CYS A 134 -1.85 9.29 1.00
N THR A 135 -0.75 10.01 0.72
CA THR A 135 -0.76 11.48 0.59
C THR A 135 -1.73 11.92 -0.50
N ALA A 136 -1.64 11.36 -1.70
CA ALA A 136 -2.53 11.71 -2.82
C ALA A 136 -4.02 11.47 -2.49
N ILE A 137 -4.34 10.37 -1.80
CA ILE A 137 -5.72 10.07 -1.40
C ILE A 137 -6.24 11.03 -0.33
N ASN A 138 -5.37 11.58 0.52
CA ASN A 138 -5.80 12.55 1.54
C ASN A 138 -6.19 13.91 0.95
N GLU A 139 -5.80 14.21 -0.29
CA GLU A 139 -6.23 15.40 -1.03
C GLU A 139 -7.61 15.24 -1.69
N LEU A 140 -8.20 14.04 -1.62
CA LEU A 140 -9.48 13.75 -2.27
C LEU A 140 -10.63 14.61 -1.70
N ASP A 141 -10.58 14.98 -0.41
CA ASP A 141 -11.56 15.88 0.23
C ASP A 141 -11.52 17.27 -0.40
N GLU A 142 -10.32 17.83 -0.55
CA GLU A 142 -10.12 19.14 -1.16
C GLU A 142 -10.52 19.13 -2.65
N LEU A 143 -10.24 18.03 -3.37
CA LEU A 143 -10.72 17.83 -4.73
C LEU A 143 -12.25 17.79 -4.83
N LEU A 144 -12.93 17.17 -3.87
CA LEU A 144 -14.39 17.14 -3.84
C LEU A 144 -14.99 18.52 -3.56
N GLU A 145 -14.45 19.25 -2.59
CA GLU A 145 -14.93 20.58 -2.23
C GLU A 145 -14.82 21.57 -3.40
N THR A 146 -13.79 21.41 -4.24
CA THR A 146 -13.55 22.22 -5.43
C THR A 146 -14.23 21.69 -6.70
N GLY A 147 -14.90 20.53 -6.61
CA GLY A 147 -15.58 19.90 -7.74
C GLY A 147 -14.62 19.42 -8.84
N PHE A 148 -13.43 18.95 -8.46
CA PHE A 148 -12.36 18.47 -9.35
C PHE A 148 -11.89 19.53 -10.35
N ARG A 149 -11.75 20.78 -9.89
CA ARG A 149 -11.30 21.90 -10.73
C ARG A 149 -10.29 22.74 -9.97
N GLY A 150 -9.47 23.46 -10.72
CA GLY A 150 -8.58 24.47 -10.15
C GLY A 150 -7.19 23.94 -9.85
N ASN A 151 -6.61 24.43 -8.75
CA ASN A 151 -5.21 24.18 -8.41
C ASN A 151 -5.03 22.81 -7.75
N GLU A 152 -6.07 22.31 -7.12
CA GLU A 152 -6.15 21.06 -6.37
C GLU A 152 -5.93 19.85 -7.29
N VAL A 153 -6.44 19.93 -8.53
CA VAL A 153 -6.16 18.95 -9.59
C VAL A 153 -4.67 18.86 -9.87
N LYS A 154 -3.98 20.00 -10.02
CA LYS A 154 -2.55 20.05 -10.30
C LYS A 154 -1.73 19.48 -9.14
N VAL A 155 -2.14 19.79 -7.91
CA VAL A 155 -1.50 19.24 -6.71
C VAL A 155 -1.53 17.71 -6.73
N VAL A 156 -2.68 17.12 -7.07
CA VAL A 156 -2.80 15.66 -7.14
C VAL A 156 -2.09 15.07 -8.36
N GLU A 157 -2.10 15.75 -9.52
CA GLU A 157 -1.29 15.36 -10.68
C GLU A 157 0.21 15.32 -10.35
N ASP A 158 0.74 16.35 -9.67
CA ASP A 158 2.14 16.40 -9.21
C ASP A 158 2.44 15.25 -8.22
N MET A 159 1.47 14.90 -7.37
CA MET A 159 1.61 13.77 -6.46
C MET A 159 1.65 12.42 -7.17
N ILE A 160 0.93 12.27 -8.28
CA ILE A 160 0.95 11.08 -9.13
C ILE A 160 2.27 11.00 -9.90
N LEU A 161 2.76 12.11 -10.45
CA LEU A 161 4.08 12.16 -11.10
C LEU A 161 5.21 11.72 -10.14
N LYS A 162 5.15 12.21 -8.90
CA LYS A 162 6.09 11.78 -7.85
C LYS A 162 5.94 10.30 -7.50
N LEU A 163 4.74 9.74 -7.60
CA LEU A 163 4.53 8.30 -7.39
C LEU A 163 5.18 7.48 -8.52
N ASP A 164 5.12 7.95 -9.77
CA ASP A 164 5.80 7.32 -10.91
C ASP A 164 7.32 7.37 -10.75
N GLU A 165 7.89 8.48 -10.26
CA GLU A 165 9.33 8.56 -9.92
C GLU A 165 9.72 7.54 -8.83
N ILE A 166 8.85 7.33 -7.85
CA ILE A 166 9.09 6.35 -6.78
C ILE A 166 9.04 4.92 -7.31
N GLU A 167 8.08 4.63 -8.17
CA GLU A 167 7.93 3.32 -8.81
C GLU A 167 9.15 2.99 -9.65
N HIS A 168 9.61 3.91 -10.49
CA HIS A 168 10.80 3.73 -11.31
C HIS A 168 12.05 3.38 -10.47
N ASP A 169 12.30 4.15 -9.42
CA ASP A 169 13.39 3.89 -8.48
C ASP A 169 13.24 2.56 -7.73
N SER A 170 12.00 2.12 -7.48
CA SER A 170 11.72 0.86 -6.81
C SER A 170 11.98 -0.34 -7.73
N ASP A 171 11.68 -0.21 -9.02
CA ASP A 171 11.97 -1.19 -10.06
C ASP A 171 13.47 -1.36 -10.28
N GLU A 172 14.23 -0.27 -10.33
CA GLU A 172 15.69 -0.33 -10.40
C GLU A 172 16.29 -1.07 -9.20
N LYS A 173 15.77 -0.81 -7.98
CA LYS A 173 16.21 -1.50 -6.76
C LYS A 173 15.80 -2.98 -6.76
N LEU A 174 14.63 -3.31 -7.30
CA LEU A 174 14.19 -4.70 -7.47
C LEU A 174 15.10 -5.44 -8.45
N ALA A 175 15.52 -4.80 -9.54
CA ALA A 175 16.47 -5.36 -10.49
C ALA A 175 17.84 -5.60 -9.83
N ASP A 176 18.37 -4.64 -9.08
CA ASP A 176 19.63 -4.77 -8.32
C ASP A 176 19.57 -5.94 -7.33
N ILE A 177 18.52 -6.02 -6.51
CA ILE A 177 18.43 -7.08 -5.49
C ILE A 177 18.24 -8.47 -6.11
N ARG A 178 17.51 -8.58 -7.24
CA ARG A 178 17.40 -9.84 -7.99
C ARG A 178 18.75 -10.26 -8.56
N HIS A 179 19.53 -9.32 -9.10
CA HIS A 179 20.88 -9.63 -9.57
C HIS A 179 21.78 -10.13 -8.43
N LYS A 180 21.68 -9.52 -7.25
CA LYS A 180 22.42 -9.98 -6.06
C LYS A 180 21.94 -11.34 -5.55
N ILE A 181 20.66 -11.67 -5.66
CA ILE A 181 20.17 -13.02 -5.37
C ILE A 181 20.75 -14.03 -6.37
N PHE A 182 20.80 -13.69 -7.66
CA PHE A 182 21.39 -14.54 -8.71
C PHE A 182 22.84 -14.92 -8.40
N GLU A 183 23.65 -13.98 -7.92
CA GLU A 183 25.04 -14.25 -7.52
C GLU A 183 25.15 -15.25 -6.36
N LEU A 184 24.10 -15.41 -5.54
CA LEU A 184 24.05 -16.32 -4.39
C LEU A 184 23.49 -17.70 -4.73
N GLU A 185 23.00 -17.95 -5.95
CA GLU A 185 22.31 -19.19 -6.29
C GLU A 185 23.17 -20.44 -6.13
N LYS A 186 24.48 -20.30 -6.29
CA LYS A 186 25.45 -21.40 -6.11
C LYS A 186 25.84 -21.61 -4.64
N ASP A 187 25.60 -20.61 -3.80
CA ASP A 187 26.05 -20.57 -2.39
C ASP A 187 24.94 -21.01 -1.41
N LEU A 188 23.67 -21.01 -1.84
CA LEU A 188 22.51 -21.27 -0.98
C LEU A 188 21.64 -22.43 -1.50
N PRO A 189 20.90 -23.12 -0.62
CA PRO A 189 19.92 -24.12 -1.04
C PRO A 189 18.87 -23.54 -1.99
N THR A 190 18.54 -24.27 -3.06
CA THR A 190 17.59 -23.83 -4.10
C THR A 190 16.25 -23.34 -3.54
N ILE A 191 15.73 -24.01 -2.50
CA ILE A 191 14.47 -23.61 -1.87
C ILE A 191 14.60 -22.22 -1.23
N GLU A 192 15.72 -21.91 -0.56
CA GLU A 192 15.93 -20.59 0.04
C GLU A 192 15.98 -19.49 -1.02
N ILE A 193 16.69 -19.73 -2.12
CA ILE A 193 16.75 -18.82 -3.28
C ILE A 193 15.37 -18.51 -3.85
N ILE A 194 14.53 -19.54 -4.07
CA ILE A 194 13.17 -19.36 -4.60
C ILE A 194 12.36 -18.46 -3.68
N PHE A 195 12.46 -18.66 -2.36
CA PHE A 195 11.75 -17.84 -1.40
C PHE A 195 12.32 -16.41 -1.30
N LEU A 196 13.63 -16.21 -1.48
CA LEU A 196 14.22 -14.86 -1.57
C LEU A 196 13.66 -14.09 -2.77
N TYR A 197 13.63 -14.69 -3.96
CA TYR A 197 13.01 -14.06 -5.15
C TYR A 197 11.53 -13.75 -4.91
N LYS A 198 10.80 -14.67 -4.30
CA LYS A 198 9.38 -14.46 -3.95
C LYS A 198 9.21 -13.30 -2.96
N THR A 199 10.04 -13.20 -1.94
CA THR A 199 9.99 -12.12 -0.96
C THR A 199 10.25 -10.76 -1.61
N VAL A 200 11.30 -10.62 -2.42
CA VAL A 200 11.59 -9.33 -3.06
C VAL A 200 10.53 -8.96 -4.11
N GLN A 201 9.97 -9.96 -4.81
CA GLN A 201 8.82 -9.76 -5.69
C GLN A 201 7.62 -9.19 -4.94
N TRP A 202 7.24 -9.80 -3.81
CA TRP A 202 6.10 -9.36 -3.01
C TRP A 202 6.31 -7.98 -2.40
N ILE A 203 7.54 -7.63 -2.02
CA ILE A 203 7.86 -6.26 -1.57
C ILE A 203 7.68 -5.27 -2.73
N GLY A 204 8.12 -5.61 -3.94
CA GLY A 204 7.89 -4.80 -5.15
C GLY A 204 6.41 -4.56 -5.43
N GLU A 205 5.57 -5.61 -5.28
CA GLU A 205 4.11 -5.52 -5.46
C GLU A 205 3.43 -4.48 -4.55
N LEU A 206 4.04 -4.07 -3.43
CA LEU A 206 3.54 -2.95 -2.62
C LEU A 206 3.59 -1.62 -3.38
N ALA A 207 4.65 -1.40 -4.15
CA ALA A 207 4.80 -0.22 -5.01
C ALA A 207 3.81 -0.29 -6.18
N ASP A 208 3.68 -1.43 -6.84
CA ASP A 208 2.71 -1.65 -7.93
C ASP A 208 1.27 -1.38 -7.46
N HIS A 209 0.91 -1.83 -6.26
CA HIS A 209 -0.41 -1.58 -5.68
C HIS A 209 -0.60 -0.09 -5.35
N ALA A 210 0.42 0.60 -4.86
CA ALA A 210 0.38 2.03 -4.64
C ALA A 210 0.22 2.81 -5.95
N GLN A 211 0.97 2.45 -7.00
CA GLN A 211 0.83 3.02 -8.34
C GLN A 211 -0.57 2.79 -8.90
N THR A 212 -1.14 1.60 -8.71
CA THR A 212 -2.53 1.31 -9.09
C THR A 212 -3.51 2.26 -8.39
N VAL A 213 -3.30 2.56 -7.10
CA VAL A 213 -4.10 3.56 -6.38
C VAL A 213 -3.99 4.94 -7.03
N GLY A 214 -2.77 5.38 -7.38
CA GLY A 214 -2.54 6.64 -8.09
C GLY A 214 -3.23 6.70 -9.45
N GLY A 215 -3.13 5.64 -10.26
CA GLY A 215 -3.81 5.56 -11.56
C GLY A 215 -5.33 5.58 -11.44
N ARG A 216 -5.90 4.95 -10.40
CA ARG A 216 -7.36 5.07 -10.12
C ARG A 216 -7.76 6.47 -9.70
N LEU A 217 -6.92 7.16 -8.94
CA LEU A 217 -7.15 8.55 -8.58
C LEU A 217 -7.09 9.47 -9.80
N GLN A 218 -6.15 9.24 -10.72
CA GLN A 218 -6.07 9.98 -11.99
C GLN A 218 -7.35 9.85 -12.82
N ILE A 219 -7.91 8.64 -12.90
CA ILE A 219 -9.19 8.38 -13.60
C ILE A 219 -10.34 9.15 -12.96
N LEU A 220 -10.35 9.30 -11.63
CA LEU A 220 -11.37 10.09 -10.94
C LEU A 220 -11.29 11.57 -11.30
N ILE A 221 -10.09 12.10 -11.49
CA ILE A 221 -9.83 13.53 -11.73
C ILE A 221 -9.98 13.92 -13.20
N ALA A 222 -9.71 13.01 -14.13
CA ALA A 222 -9.77 13.27 -15.58
C ALA A 222 -11.21 13.45 -16.14
N ARG A 223 -12.21 13.70 -15.29
CA ARG A 223 -13.64 13.77 -15.63
C ARG A 223 -14.17 15.19 -15.72
#